data_AF-A0A7L7IYY2-F1
#
_entry.id   AF-A0A7L7IYY2-F1
#
_cell.length_a   1.000
_cell.length_b   1.000
_cell.length_c   1.000
_cell.angle_alpha   90.00
_cell.angle_beta   90.00
_cell.angle_gamma   90.00
#
_symmetry.space_group_name_H-M   'P 1'
#
loop_
_entity.id
_entity.type
_entity.pdbx_description
1 polymer ?
#
loop_
_entity_poly.entity_id
_entity_poly.type
_entity_poly.pdbx_seq_one_letter_code
_entity_poly.pdbx_strand_id
1 'polypeptide(L)'
;MAGTNPFTAAWSRGGNLLCHGHWIISWQDKALTLPESRQDKDMGTWAIYSIIDPEDETFAQGLTEDDWIIENVEWLTDLFFDAGVPLETANYRYFYQAVNPHDWRCTSCAGCM
;
A
#
# COMPACT_ATOMS: atom_id res chain seq x y z
N MET A 1 -5.50 19.18 11.52
CA MET A 1 -4.91 18.45 12.67
C MET A 1 -4.82 17.01 12.22
N ALA A 2 -3.60 16.51 11.97
CA ALA A 2 -3.39 15.16 11.46
C ALA A 2 -3.79 14.17 12.56
N GLY A 3 -4.98 13.57 12.42
CA GLY A 3 -5.36 12.42 13.22
C GLY A 3 -4.35 11.33 12.93
N THR A 4 -3.64 10.88 13.97
CA THR A 4 -2.61 9.84 13.85
C THR A 4 -3.23 8.62 13.18
N ASN A 5 -2.73 8.26 12.01
CA ASN A 5 -3.15 7.07 11.31
C ASN A 5 -2.85 5.84 12.20
N PRO A 6 -3.85 5.02 12.59
CA PRO A 6 -3.63 3.86 13.44
C PRO A 6 -2.93 2.71 12.69
N PHE A 7 -2.83 2.80 11.36
CA PHE A 7 -2.11 1.86 10.52
C PHE A 7 -0.67 2.33 10.31
N THR A 8 0.24 1.37 10.39
CA THR A 8 1.64 1.52 9.97
C THR A 8 1.89 0.47 8.91
N ALA A 9 2.28 0.89 7.72
CA ALA A 9 2.74 -0.02 6.68
C ALA A 9 4.22 0.21 6.42
N ALA A 10 4.96 -0.86 6.13
CA ALA A 10 6.34 -0.80 5.71
C ALA A 10 6.61 -1.93 4.73
N TRP A 11 7.45 -1.67 3.73
CA TRP A 11 7.94 -2.72 2.86
C TRP A 11 9.23 -3.32 3.44
N SER A 12 9.30 -4.65 3.53
CA SER A 12 10.40 -5.33 4.24
C SER A 12 11.75 -5.30 3.53
N ARG A 13 11.78 -4.94 2.24
CA ARG A 13 12.99 -4.93 1.39
C ARG A 13 13.16 -3.60 0.68
N GLY A 14 14.34 -3.34 0.15
CA GLY A 14 14.65 -2.13 -0.60
C GLY A 14 15.70 -2.38 -1.67
N GLY A 15 15.82 -1.46 -2.63
CA GLY A 15 16.80 -1.53 -3.71
C GLY A 15 16.57 -2.72 -4.66
N ASN A 16 17.63 -3.44 -5.01
CA ASN A 16 17.62 -4.48 -6.05
C ASN A 16 16.78 -5.73 -5.70
N LEU A 17 16.29 -5.84 -4.47
CA LEU A 17 15.45 -6.93 -3.98
C LEU A 17 14.03 -6.48 -3.63
N LEU A 18 13.61 -5.31 -4.14
CA LEU A 18 12.25 -4.79 -3.96
C LEU A 18 11.18 -5.83 -4.32
N CYS A 19 11.37 -6.57 -5.42
CA CYS A 19 10.45 -7.61 -5.89
C CYS A 19 10.38 -8.89 -5.03
N HIS A 20 11.27 -9.07 -4.06
CA HIS A 20 11.27 -10.20 -3.13
C HIS A 20 10.89 -9.78 -1.69
N GLY A 21 10.37 -8.56 -1.54
CA GLY A 21 9.87 -8.08 -0.26
C GLY A 21 8.47 -8.61 0.07
N HIS A 22 7.99 -8.18 1.23
CA HIS A 22 6.60 -8.34 1.62
C HIS A 22 6.15 -7.15 2.45
N TRP A 23 4.85 -6.92 2.47
CA TRP A 23 4.20 -5.90 3.27
C TRP A 23 4.20 -6.28 4.74
N ILE A 24 4.70 -5.37 5.57
CA ILE A 24 4.61 -5.41 7.03
C ILE A 24 3.60 -4.34 7.41
N ILE A 25 2.35 -4.74 7.65
CA ILE A 25 1.28 -3.80 8.06
C ILE A 25 0.86 -4.14 9.48
N SER A 26 0.76 -3.11 10.32
CA SER A 26 0.30 -3.20 11.70
C SER A 26 -0.79 -2.17 11.96
N TRP A 27 -1.80 -2.56 12.73
CA TRP A 27 -2.86 -1.68 13.20
C TRP A 27 -2.88 -1.67 14.73
N GLN A 28 -2.67 -0.51 15.36
CA GLN A 28 -2.61 -0.38 16.82
C GLN A 28 -1.75 -1.46 17.50
N ASP A 29 -0.52 -1.65 17.01
CA ASP A 29 0.43 -2.70 17.46
C ASP A 29 0.04 -4.15 17.14
N LYS A 30 -1.06 -4.38 16.41
CA LYS A 30 -1.48 -5.70 15.92
C LYS A 30 -1.06 -5.90 14.48
N ALA A 31 -0.23 -6.90 14.20
CA ALA A 31 0.15 -7.26 12.84
C ALA A 31 -1.08 -7.71 12.02
N LEU A 32 -1.28 -7.11 10.86
CA LEU A 32 -2.29 -7.49 9.89
C LEU A 32 -1.70 -8.53 8.94
N THR A 33 -2.38 -9.67 8.81
CA THR A 33 -1.96 -10.71 7.87
C THR A 33 -2.66 -10.49 6.55
N LEU A 34 -1.93 -9.96 5.57
CA LEU A 34 -2.42 -9.80 4.21
C LEU A 34 -2.62 -11.15 3.53
N PRO A 35 -3.48 -11.21 2.49
CA PRO A 35 -3.58 -12.39 1.64
C PRO A 35 -2.23 -12.74 1.01
N GLU A 36 -1.88 -14.03 0.96
CA GLU A 36 -0.62 -14.50 0.33
C GLU A 36 -0.47 -14.03 -1.12
N SER A 37 -1.57 -13.78 -1.84
CA SER A 37 -1.52 -13.30 -3.22
C SER A 37 -1.07 -11.84 -3.37
N ARG A 38 -1.01 -11.09 -2.25
CA ARG A 38 -0.78 -9.64 -2.20
C ARG A 38 0.34 -9.24 -1.25
N GLN A 39 0.72 -10.08 -0.29
CA GLN A 39 1.79 -9.76 0.66
C GLN A 39 3.10 -9.42 -0.05
N ASP A 40 3.42 -10.10 -1.16
CA ASP A 40 4.64 -9.99 -1.95
C ASP A 40 4.48 -9.15 -3.23
N LYS A 41 3.32 -8.50 -3.41
CA LYS A 41 3.04 -7.65 -4.56
C LYS A 41 2.94 -6.19 -4.19
N ASP A 42 3.14 -5.34 -5.18
CA ASP A 42 2.84 -3.94 -5.05
C ASP A 42 1.35 -3.70 -4.79
N MET A 43 1.05 -2.59 -4.13
CA MET A 43 -0.29 -2.35 -3.61
C MET A 43 -1.16 -1.56 -4.58
N GLY A 44 -0.63 -1.08 -5.72
CA GLY A 44 -1.44 -0.45 -6.77
C GLY A 44 -1.89 0.97 -6.47
N THR A 45 -1.29 1.66 -5.49
CA THR A 45 -1.67 3.03 -5.11
C THR A 45 -1.19 4.10 -6.10
N TRP A 46 -1.93 5.20 -6.21
CA TRP A 46 -1.56 6.31 -7.07
C TRP A 46 -0.30 7.02 -6.57
N ALA A 47 0.78 6.90 -7.34
CA ALA A 47 1.97 7.72 -7.20
C ALA A 47 2.72 7.81 -8.53
N ILE A 48 3.64 8.76 -8.63
CA ILE A 48 4.57 8.88 -9.74
C ILE A 48 5.80 8.04 -9.39
N TYR A 49 5.85 6.80 -9.89
CA TYR A 49 6.94 5.85 -9.62
C TYR A 49 8.15 6.04 -10.57
N SER A 50 8.33 7.26 -11.08
CA SER A 50 9.44 7.65 -11.94
C SER A 50 10.57 8.23 -11.11
N ILE A 51 11.76 7.63 -11.24
CA ILE A 51 12.98 8.14 -10.59
C ILE A 51 13.54 9.35 -11.35
N ILE A 52 13.27 9.43 -12.66
CA ILE A 52 13.84 10.44 -13.55
C ILE A 52 13.05 11.74 -13.44
N ASP A 53 11.71 11.65 -13.47
CA ASP A 53 10.80 12.79 -13.44
C ASP A 53 9.66 12.52 -12.44
N PRO A 54 9.88 12.78 -11.14
CA PRO A 54 8.91 12.47 -10.08
C PRO A 54 7.69 13.41 -10.04
N GLU A 55 7.69 14.48 -10.83
CA GLU A 55 6.58 15.45 -10.93
C GLU A 55 5.73 15.27 -12.19
N ASP A 56 6.13 14.38 -13.10
CA ASP A 56 5.44 14.18 -14.37
C ASP A 56 4.29 13.17 -14.21
N GLU A 57 3.06 13.70 -14.20
CA GLU A 57 1.82 12.94 -14.08
C GLU A 57 1.62 11.91 -15.20
N THR A 58 2.34 12.01 -16.32
CA THR A 58 2.28 11.00 -17.38
C THR A 58 2.89 9.65 -16.96
N PHE A 59 3.74 9.67 -15.92
CA PHE A 59 4.28 8.46 -15.29
C PHE A 59 3.51 8.05 -14.03
N ALA A 60 2.41 8.74 -13.71
CA ALA A 60 1.56 8.32 -12.60
C ALA A 60 0.96 6.95 -12.90
N GLN A 61 1.08 6.04 -11.94
CA GLN A 61 0.56 4.68 -12.04
C GLN A 61 -0.25 4.32 -10.80
N GLY A 62 -1.16 3.36 -10.96
CA GLY A 62 -2.03 2.89 -9.89
C GLY A 62 -3.41 3.55 -9.93
N LEU A 63 -4.10 3.53 -8.79
CA LEU A 63 -5.45 4.05 -8.62
C LEU A 63 -5.49 5.10 -7.51
N THR A 64 -6.32 6.13 -7.70
CA THR A 64 -6.54 7.17 -6.69
C THR A 64 -7.09 6.58 -5.40
N GLU A 65 -7.01 7.32 -4.28
CA GLU A 65 -7.47 6.82 -2.97
C GLU A 65 -8.88 6.20 -3.04
N ASP A 66 -9.85 6.92 -3.63
CA ASP A 66 -11.23 6.44 -3.71
C ASP A 66 -11.39 5.25 -4.68
N ASP A 67 -10.79 5.29 -5.88
CA ASP A 67 -10.85 4.18 -6.84
C ASP A 67 -10.18 2.91 -6.30
N TRP A 68 -9.03 3.10 -5.66
CA TRP A 68 -8.27 2.02 -5.05
C TRP A 68 -9.07 1.34 -3.94
N ILE A 69 -9.71 2.13 -3.06
CA ILE A 69 -10.55 1.58 -2.00
C ILE A 69 -11.70 0.78 -2.60
N ILE A 70 -12.37 1.28 -3.65
CA ILE A 70 -13.50 0.58 -4.29
C ILE A 70 -13.05 -0.76 -4.89
N GLU A 71 -11.93 -0.79 -5.61
CA GLU A 71 -11.42 -2.03 -6.23
C GLU A 71 -10.92 -3.04 -5.19
N ASN A 72 -10.48 -2.57 -4.02
CA ASN A 72 -9.88 -3.39 -2.97
C ASN A 72 -10.80 -3.64 -1.78
N VAL A 73 -12.02 -3.08 -1.78
CA VAL A 73 -12.95 -3.13 -0.64
C VAL A 73 -13.29 -4.55 -0.23
N GLU A 74 -13.39 -5.47 -1.18
CA GLU A 74 -13.80 -6.86 -0.93
C GLU A 74 -12.84 -7.53 0.06
N TRP A 75 -11.55 -7.62 -0.28
CA TRP A 75 -10.56 -8.25 0.60
C TRP A 75 -10.15 -7.36 1.78
N LEU A 76 -10.26 -6.03 1.68
CA LEU A 76 -10.03 -5.13 2.81
C LEU A 76 -11.08 -5.34 3.89
N THR A 77 -12.34 -5.58 3.49
CA THR A 77 -13.43 -5.88 4.40
C THR A 77 -13.15 -7.16 5.16
N ASP A 78 -12.74 -8.23 4.47
CA ASP A 78 -12.35 -9.49 5.10
C ASP A 78 -11.16 -9.28 6.06
N LEU A 79 -10.10 -8.61 5.61
CA LEU A 79 -8.92 -8.33 6.43
C LEU A 79 -9.28 -7.56 7.70
N PHE A 80 -10.10 -6.52 7.57
CA PHE A 80 -10.52 -5.70 8.70
C PHE A 80 -11.42 -6.49 9.63
N PHE A 81 -12.31 -7.32 9.10
CA PHE A 81 -13.18 -8.18 9.89
C PHE A 81 -12.37 -9.19 10.72
N ASP A 82 -11.43 -9.90 10.10
CA ASP A 82 -10.51 -10.85 10.79
C ASP A 82 -9.62 -10.13 11.82
N ALA A 83 -9.17 -8.93 11.50
CA ALA A 83 -8.35 -8.13 12.40
C ALA A 83 -9.13 -7.44 13.52
N GLY A 84 -10.47 -7.37 13.44
CA GLY A 84 -11.31 -6.62 14.39
C GLY A 84 -11.24 -5.10 14.21
N VAL A 85 -10.89 -4.64 13.01
CA VAL A 85 -10.87 -3.23 12.62
C VAL A 85 -12.29 -2.79 12.25
N PRO A 86 -12.76 -1.61 12.69
CA PRO A 86 -14.05 -1.08 12.28
C PRO A 86 -14.11 -0.88 10.75
N LEU A 87 -15.17 -1.36 10.11
CA LEU A 87 -15.40 -1.25 8.66
C LEU A 87 -15.88 0.16 8.25
N GLU A 88 -15.17 1.19 8.70
CA GLU A 88 -15.49 2.59 8.44
C GLU A 88 -14.68 3.11 7.25
N THR A 89 -15.28 3.96 6.40
CA THR A 89 -14.60 4.62 5.27
C THR A 89 -13.27 5.27 5.68
N ALA A 90 -13.21 5.83 6.88
CA ALA A 90 -11.99 6.41 7.44
C ALA A 90 -10.85 5.39 7.54
N ASN A 91 -11.11 4.15 7.98
CA ASN A 91 -10.09 3.11 8.13
C ASN A 91 -9.55 2.62 6.80
N TYR A 92 -10.37 2.54 5.75
CA TYR A 92 -9.89 2.21 4.41
C TYR A 92 -8.95 3.31 3.87
N ARG A 93 -9.31 4.59 4.09
CA ARG A 93 -8.46 5.73 3.73
C ARG A 93 -7.15 5.74 4.51
N TYR A 94 -7.23 5.47 5.82
CA TYR A 94 -6.04 5.32 6.66
C TYR A 94 -5.14 4.18 6.18
N PHE A 95 -5.71 3.04 5.78
CA PHE A 95 -4.92 1.96 5.20
C PHE A 95 -4.20 2.42 3.92
N TYR A 96 -4.92 3.05 2.99
CA TYR A 96 -4.35 3.59 1.75
C TYR A 96 -3.20 4.57 2.03
N GLN A 97 -3.43 5.53 2.94
CA GLN A 97 -2.43 6.53 3.33
C GLN A 97 -1.21 5.93 4.02
N ALA A 98 -1.36 4.78 4.68
CA ALA A 98 -0.24 4.05 5.28
C ALA A 98 0.58 3.34 4.19
N VAL A 99 -0.06 2.67 3.23
CA VAL A 99 0.64 1.89 2.20
C VAL A 99 1.23 2.75 1.08
N ASN A 100 0.54 3.81 0.63
CA ASN A 100 0.94 4.67 -0.48
C ASN A 100 2.40 5.17 -0.41
N PRO A 101 2.89 5.76 0.71
CA PRO A 101 4.28 6.24 0.79
C PRO A 101 5.33 5.13 0.75
N HIS A 102 4.94 3.88 0.95
CA HIS A 102 5.81 2.70 0.94
C HIS A 102 5.55 1.79 -0.26
N ASP A 103 4.61 2.16 -1.13
CA ASP A 103 4.29 1.39 -2.33
C ASP A 103 5.44 1.54 -3.33
N TRP A 104 5.56 0.54 -4.20
CA TRP A 104 6.66 0.44 -5.13
C TRP A 104 6.16 -0.16 -6.45
N ARG A 105 6.86 0.08 -7.55
CA ARG A 105 6.59 -0.59 -8.82
C ARG A 105 7.83 -1.34 -9.28
N CYS A 106 7.66 -2.35 -10.12
CA CYS A 106 8.78 -3.06 -10.74
C CYS A 106 9.74 -2.11 -11.47
N THR A 107 9.24 -1.00 -12.03
CA THR A 107 10.05 0.07 -12.64
C THR A 107 10.91 0.84 -11.64
N SER A 108 10.57 0.82 -10.35
CA SER A 108 11.36 1.40 -9.27
C SER A 108 12.54 0.51 -8.85
N CYS A 109 12.59 -0.75 -9.30
CA CYS A 109 13.76 -1.61 -9.11
C CYS A 109 14.83 -1.17 -10.12
N ALA A 110 15.81 -0.40 -9.67
CA ALA A 110 16.94 0.08 -10.48
C ALA A 110 17.77 -1.02 -11.18
N GLY A 111 17.47 -2.30 -10.95
CA GLY A 111 18.10 -3.46 -11.58
C GLY A 111 17.27 -4.18 -12.66
N CYS A 112 16.01 -3.81 -12.86
CA CYS A 112 15.18 -4.37 -13.94
C CYS A 112 15.20 -3.43 -15.15
N MET A 113 16.37 -3.31 -15.80
CA MET A 113 16.53 -2.73 -17.13
C MET A 113 16.68 -3.83 -18.17
#